data_AF-A0A843HFR6-F1
#
_entry.id   AF-A0A843HFR6-F1
#
_cell.length_a   1.000
_cell.length_b   1.000
_cell.length_c   1.000
_cell.angle_alpha   90.00
_cell.angle_beta   90.00
_cell.angle_gamma   90.00
#
_symmetry.space_group_name_H-M   'P 1'
#
loop_
_entity.id
_entity.type
_entity.pdbx_description
1 polymer ?
#
loop_
_entity_poly.entity_id
_entity_poly.type
_entity_poly.pdbx_seq_one_letter_code
_entity_poly.pdbx_strand_id
1 'polypeptide(L)'
;MDKTVIDGQLNYTINPNPGFVWGSSQTWWPWVNTTGNWFMNITAGNGSFEVSNFKIQNCYSSSGSSIAACYSATIDNYANLNATNMYFYHNSAGCGAGIRNGYKNFNPQAQLYVDNCTFDGNLKSTTTGNFGAAVYNNATAIINNSFVIDNIARWGSVTTDKTMYVYNTYFARNIGYDGSSTYKNGPTIYANTGSADFYNAYDTQGLLLHVENCTFEDNEHVDITYGKSSSRIIGNTFNHSTGIYITAGVKENFTQTIANNQFINMQPSTLTTSMSSTTKPSWGIYNLGSIYLLIENNTIDVPDDQYGYGIYTANNATIRYNTLNNNIHITGKNNTVENNTVNTSKDFAIQGTAAATNNSIINNTLYATCGDGDFAISVNENNVVADNLPKVETYNITDETYSQFFDENGVEIADKFQTGSKVNLIDEFYNKNFTFNTGKLTVVGVNAVLNNASISIIGDAQILLDNITISNINVSNEYAVLFNSSAPSKMTRSKVIIDIDSKINAIV
;
A
#
# COMPACT_ATOMS: atom_id res chain seq x y z
N MET A 1 22.03 -15.37 29.26
CA MET A 1 23.34 -14.88 29.75
C MET A 1 24.30 -15.03 28.59
N ASP A 2 24.62 -13.93 27.91
CA ASP A 2 25.53 -13.93 26.76
C ASP A 2 26.92 -14.31 27.27
N LYS A 3 27.49 -15.42 26.75
CA LYS A 3 28.79 -15.94 27.24
C LYS A 3 29.99 -15.20 26.65
N THR A 4 29.79 -14.51 25.54
CA THR A 4 30.81 -13.71 24.85
C THR A 4 30.15 -12.44 24.31
N VAL A 5 30.77 -11.29 24.56
CA VAL A 5 30.36 -9.99 24.03
C VAL A 5 31.56 -9.37 23.36
N ILE A 6 31.40 -8.97 22.10
CA ILE A 6 32.31 -8.04 21.46
C ILE A 6 31.68 -6.65 21.53
N ASP A 7 32.32 -5.77 22.29
CA ASP A 7 31.84 -4.41 22.53
C ASP A 7 32.81 -3.40 21.91
N GLY A 8 32.29 -2.59 20.99
CA GLY A 8 33.01 -1.44 20.50
C GLY A 8 32.95 -0.30 21.53
N GLN A 9 34.09 0.15 22.06
CA GLN A 9 34.15 1.40 22.84
C GLN A 9 34.05 2.59 21.90
N LEU A 10 32.83 2.88 21.46
CA LEU A 10 32.55 3.85 20.43
C LEU A 10 31.79 5.03 21.00
N ASN A 11 32.45 6.19 20.95
CA ASN A 11 31.84 7.48 21.27
C ASN A 11 31.60 8.24 19.97
N TYR A 12 30.41 8.10 19.41
CA TYR A 12 29.99 8.89 18.26
C TYR A 12 29.38 10.21 18.74
N THR A 13 29.68 11.29 18.02
CA THR A 13 29.01 12.58 18.19
C THR A 13 28.09 12.77 17.00
N ILE A 14 26.84 13.16 17.28
CA ILE A 14 25.95 13.59 16.21
C ILE A 14 26.50 14.90 15.67
N ASN A 15 26.78 14.96 14.36
CA ASN A 15 27.30 16.15 13.71
C ASN A 15 26.15 16.94 13.06
N PRO A 16 25.74 18.09 13.64
CA PRO A 16 24.67 18.93 13.11
C PRO A 16 25.10 19.81 11.93
N ASN A 17 26.29 19.63 11.36
CA ASN A 17 26.77 20.34 10.17
C ASN A 17 27.22 19.31 9.10
N PRO A 18 26.51 19.15 7.96
CA PRO A 18 25.63 20.13 7.31
C PRO A 18 24.20 20.28 7.87
N GLY A 19 23.82 19.53 8.91
CA GLY A 19 22.50 19.59 9.52
C GLY A 19 21.53 18.57 8.95
N PHE A 20 20.24 18.86 9.01
CA PHE A 20 19.20 17.97 8.48
C PHE A 20 19.37 17.81 6.97
N VAL A 21 19.38 16.57 6.49
CA VAL A 21 19.41 16.30 5.05
C VAL A 21 17.97 16.31 4.54
N TRP A 22 17.65 17.17 3.58
CA TRP A 22 16.32 17.33 2.95
C TRP A 22 15.12 17.44 3.93
N GLY A 23 15.30 18.20 5.01
CA GLY A 23 14.20 18.51 5.96
C GLY A 23 13.79 17.35 6.88
N SER A 24 14.67 16.35 7.08
CA SER A 24 14.48 15.24 8.02
C SER A 24 14.57 15.68 9.50
N SER A 25 14.25 14.79 10.45
CA SER A 25 14.46 15.02 11.89
C SER A 25 15.91 14.80 12.37
N GLN A 26 16.18 15.03 13.67
CA GLN A 26 17.54 14.99 14.25
C GLN A 26 18.13 13.59 14.26
N THR A 27 17.27 12.57 14.34
CA THR A 27 17.63 11.16 14.20
C THR A 27 18.38 10.88 12.89
N TRP A 28 18.19 11.73 11.88
CA TRP A 28 18.81 11.62 10.57
C TRP A 28 20.12 12.40 10.40
N TRP A 29 20.62 13.09 11.43
CA TRP A 29 21.92 13.73 11.39
C TRP A 29 23.07 12.72 11.18
N PRO A 30 24.17 13.11 10.52
CA PRO A 30 25.36 12.28 10.40
C PRO A 30 25.97 11.92 11.75
N TRP A 31 26.28 10.65 11.95
CA TRP A 31 27.00 10.16 13.13
C TRP A 31 28.49 10.16 12.86
N VAL A 32 29.26 11.07 13.45
CA VAL A 32 30.72 11.11 13.28
C VAL A 32 31.37 10.37 14.42
N ASN A 33 32.32 9.50 14.08
CA ASN A 33 33.17 8.86 15.06
C ASN A 33 34.65 9.12 14.78
N THR A 34 35.40 9.43 15.84
CA THR A 34 36.86 9.60 15.80
C THR A 34 37.61 8.35 16.27
N THR A 35 36.91 7.35 16.81
CA THR A 35 37.44 6.05 17.21
C THR A 35 36.53 4.93 16.70
N GLY A 36 37.02 3.69 16.58
CA GLY A 36 36.14 2.59 16.22
C GLY A 36 36.79 1.33 15.72
N ASN A 37 36.07 0.23 15.91
CA ASN A 37 36.55 -1.11 15.58
C ASN A 37 35.69 -1.71 14.46
N TRP A 38 36.35 -2.43 13.55
CA TRP A 38 35.74 -3.42 12.66
C TRP A 38 35.92 -4.80 13.29
N PHE A 39 35.01 -5.74 13.04
CA PHE A 39 34.94 -6.97 13.85
C PHE A 39 35.48 -8.17 13.11
N MET A 40 34.85 -8.52 11.99
CA MET A 40 35.21 -9.73 11.28
C MET A 40 35.22 -9.50 9.77
N ASN A 41 36.34 -9.83 9.13
CA ASN A 41 36.47 -9.86 7.68
C ASN A 41 36.80 -11.29 7.26
N ILE A 42 35.86 -11.94 6.58
CA ILE A 42 36.00 -13.32 6.07
C ILE A 42 36.38 -13.23 4.60
N THR A 43 37.65 -13.52 4.31
CA THR A 43 38.20 -13.46 2.96
C THR A 43 37.57 -14.51 2.03
N ALA A 44 37.62 -14.25 0.72
CA ALA A 44 37.04 -15.15 -0.27
C ALA A 44 37.66 -16.54 -0.24
N GLY A 45 36.82 -17.56 -0.38
CA GLY A 45 37.23 -18.96 -0.42
C GLY A 45 36.03 -19.91 -0.40
N ASN A 46 36.30 -21.21 -0.59
CA ASN A 46 35.27 -22.25 -0.61
C ASN A 46 34.98 -22.83 0.79
N GLY A 47 35.72 -22.40 1.81
CA GLY A 47 35.55 -22.87 3.20
C GLY A 47 34.23 -22.39 3.82
N SER A 48 33.76 -23.14 4.81
CA SER A 48 32.62 -22.77 5.64
C SER A 48 33.11 -22.22 6.98
N PHE A 49 32.57 -21.07 7.37
CA PHE A 49 32.84 -20.41 8.63
C PHE A 49 31.55 -20.36 9.45
N GLU A 50 31.63 -20.73 10.72
CA GLU A 50 30.51 -20.65 11.65
C GLU A 50 30.83 -19.65 12.77
N VAL A 51 29.85 -18.80 13.08
CA VAL A 51 29.93 -17.78 14.11
C VAL A 51 28.65 -17.88 14.93
N SER A 52 28.77 -18.21 16.22
CA SER A 52 27.58 -18.47 17.03
C SER A 52 27.67 -18.05 18.49
N ASN A 53 26.50 -17.75 19.08
CA ASN A 53 26.30 -17.55 20.52
C ASN A 53 27.02 -16.35 21.15
N PHE A 54 27.09 -15.21 20.46
CA PHE A 54 27.63 -13.99 21.06
C PHE A 54 26.97 -12.70 20.59
N LYS A 55 27.20 -11.65 21.38
CA LYS A 55 26.70 -10.30 21.13
C LYS A 55 27.77 -9.43 20.47
N ILE A 56 27.39 -8.66 19.45
CA ILE A 56 28.18 -7.59 18.85
C ILE A 56 27.44 -6.28 19.11
N GLN A 57 28.04 -5.36 19.87
CA GLN A 57 27.35 -4.15 20.30
C GLN A 57 28.16 -2.87 20.17
N ASN A 58 27.44 -1.76 20.02
CA ASN A 58 27.97 -0.41 19.96
C ASN A 58 29.06 -0.26 18.90
N CYS A 59 28.97 -1.00 17.80
CA CYS A 59 29.98 -1.07 16.75
C CYS A 59 29.84 0.06 15.72
N TYR A 60 30.89 0.39 14.97
CA TYR A 60 30.86 1.47 14.00
C TYR A 60 31.62 1.10 12.75
N SER A 61 30.90 1.08 11.63
CA SER A 61 31.48 0.91 10.30
C SER A 61 31.48 2.25 9.58
N SER A 62 32.67 2.80 9.37
CA SER A 62 32.86 4.02 8.57
C SER A 62 32.46 3.75 7.12
N SER A 63 31.79 4.70 6.50
CA SER A 63 31.11 4.45 5.25
C SER A 63 31.08 5.69 4.35
N GLY A 64 30.68 5.55 3.07
CA GLY A 64 30.49 6.66 2.12
C GLY A 64 29.04 6.77 1.58
N SER A 65 28.80 7.63 0.59
CA SER A 65 27.46 7.87 0.02
C SER A 65 26.91 6.73 -0.88
N SER A 66 27.73 5.72 -1.17
CA SER A 66 27.39 4.54 -1.99
C SER A 66 28.10 3.31 -1.45
N ILE A 67 27.62 2.10 -1.78
CA ILE A 67 28.29 0.86 -1.35
C ILE A 67 29.76 0.85 -1.77
N ALA A 68 30.08 1.40 -2.96
CA ALA A 68 31.42 1.56 -3.52
C ALA A 68 32.40 2.24 -2.54
N ALA A 69 31.88 3.20 -1.79
CA ALA A 69 32.61 4.01 -0.83
C ALA A 69 32.58 3.45 0.61
N CYS A 70 31.92 2.31 0.87
CA CYS A 70 31.88 1.70 2.21
C CYS A 70 33.07 0.73 2.36
N TYR A 71 34.04 1.14 3.18
CA TYR A 71 35.30 0.43 3.37
C TYR A 71 35.16 -0.88 4.15
N SER A 72 34.14 -1.00 5.00
CA SER A 72 33.92 -2.17 5.86
C SER A 72 32.46 -2.34 6.28
N ALA A 73 32.19 -3.47 6.93
CA ALA A 73 30.93 -3.82 7.59
C ALA A 73 31.25 -4.37 8.99
N THR A 74 30.21 -4.61 9.82
CA THR A 74 30.41 -5.26 11.12
C THR A 74 30.96 -6.68 10.90
N ILE A 75 30.30 -7.48 10.07
CA ILE A 75 30.85 -8.71 9.50
C ILE A 75 30.86 -8.56 7.97
N ASP A 76 32.03 -8.70 7.35
CA ASP A 76 32.19 -8.69 5.90
C ASP A 76 32.44 -10.13 5.41
N ASN A 77 31.51 -10.68 4.64
CA ASN A 77 31.56 -12.06 4.15
C ASN A 77 31.79 -12.13 2.62
N TYR A 78 32.88 -12.80 2.24
CA TYR A 78 33.20 -13.15 0.85
C TYR A 78 33.25 -14.67 0.60
N ALA A 79 32.84 -15.50 1.58
CA ALA A 79 32.86 -16.96 1.53
C ALA A 79 31.50 -17.58 1.94
N ASN A 80 31.50 -18.76 2.57
CA ASN A 80 30.30 -19.39 3.13
C ASN A 80 30.26 -19.14 4.65
N LEU A 81 29.32 -18.31 5.11
CA LEU A 81 29.14 -17.95 6.52
C LEU A 81 27.81 -18.49 7.06
N ASN A 82 27.89 -19.16 8.21
CA ASN A 82 26.77 -19.52 9.06
C ASN A 82 26.83 -18.68 10.35
N ALA A 83 25.92 -17.72 10.50
CA ALA A 83 25.75 -16.89 11.69
C ALA A 83 24.51 -17.34 12.47
N THR A 84 24.69 -17.85 13.69
CA THR A 84 23.59 -18.43 14.49
C THR A 84 23.54 -17.91 15.92
N ASN A 85 22.35 -17.63 16.44
CA ASN A 85 22.18 -17.17 17.82
C ASN A 85 23.06 -15.95 18.17
N MET A 86 23.12 -15.00 17.24
CA MET A 86 23.92 -13.78 17.35
C MET A 86 23.04 -12.60 17.73
N TYR A 87 23.58 -11.69 18.54
CA TYR A 87 22.86 -10.46 18.90
C TYR A 87 23.62 -9.21 18.47
N PHE A 88 23.07 -8.48 17.49
CA PHE A 88 23.60 -7.22 16.97
C PHE A 88 22.83 -6.06 17.58
N TYR A 89 23.45 -5.33 18.50
CA TYR A 89 22.79 -4.29 19.29
C TYR A 89 23.44 -2.92 19.12
N HIS A 90 22.66 -1.92 18.69
CA HIS A 90 23.09 -0.52 18.61
C HIS A 90 24.36 -0.30 17.78
N ASN A 91 24.55 -1.10 16.74
CA ASN A 91 25.67 -0.92 15.84
C ASN A 91 25.34 0.16 14.81
N SER A 92 26.23 1.14 14.66
CA SER A 92 26.24 2.08 13.54
C SER A 92 26.86 1.42 12.31
N ALA A 93 26.08 0.53 11.68
CA ALA A 93 26.55 -0.37 10.63
C ALA A 93 26.70 0.30 9.24
N GLY A 94 26.26 1.56 9.10
CA GLY A 94 26.43 2.34 7.87
C GLY A 94 25.86 1.69 6.63
N CYS A 95 26.44 1.98 5.47
CA CYS A 95 26.14 1.20 4.26
C CYS A 95 26.77 -0.21 4.25
N GLY A 96 27.44 -0.62 5.34
CA GLY A 96 28.09 -1.92 5.47
C GLY A 96 27.17 -3.05 5.93
N ALA A 97 26.07 -2.74 6.62
CA ALA A 97 25.22 -3.72 7.30
C ALA A 97 25.88 -4.43 8.49
N GLY A 98 25.03 -4.97 9.37
CA GLY A 98 25.45 -5.90 10.42
C GLY A 98 26.20 -7.09 9.83
N ILE A 99 25.72 -7.59 8.69
CA ILE A 99 26.44 -8.56 7.85
C ILE A 99 26.36 -8.13 6.38
N ARG A 100 27.52 -7.99 5.74
CA ARG A 100 27.65 -7.80 4.29
C ARG A 100 27.99 -9.11 3.61
N ASN A 101 27.26 -9.49 2.57
CA ASN A 101 27.49 -10.72 1.83
C ASN A 101 27.78 -10.45 0.34
N GLY A 102 28.91 -10.93 -0.17
CA GLY A 102 29.16 -11.04 -1.61
C GLY A 102 29.43 -9.71 -2.34
N TYR A 103 30.21 -8.81 -1.74
CA TYR A 103 30.42 -7.45 -2.26
C TYR A 103 31.64 -7.30 -3.21
N LYS A 104 31.63 -6.30 -4.11
CA LYS A 104 32.80 -5.76 -4.85
C LYS A 104 33.66 -6.74 -5.68
N ASN A 105 33.10 -7.49 -6.63
CA ASN A 105 33.82 -8.46 -7.49
C ASN A 105 34.57 -9.58 -6.73
N PHE A 106 34.44 -9.68 -5.40
CA PHE A 106 35.27 -10.59 -4.60
C PHE A 106 34.73 -12.02 -4.59
N ASN A 107 33.41 -12.24 -4.57
CA ASN A 107 32.81 -13.55 -4.80
C ASN A 107 31.27 -13.50 -4.99
N PRO A 108 30.73 -13.60 -6.23
CA PRO A 108 29.28 -13.68 -6.45
C PRO A 108 28.66 -15.01 -5.97
N GLN A 109 29.48 -15.98 -5.54
CA GLN A 109 29.06 -17.30 -5.05
C GLN A 109 29.03 -17.39 -3.52
N ALA A 110 29.28 -16.29 -2.80
CA ALA A 110 29.22 -16.28 -1.35
C ALA A 110 27.83 -16.71 -0.83
N GLN A 111 27.82 -17.52 0.23
CA GLN A 111 26.60 -17.96 0.89
C GLN A 111 26.57 -17.42 2.31
N LEU A 112 25.42 -16.87 2.68
CA LEU A 112 25.14 -16.41 4.04
C LEU A 112 23.91 -17.13 4.57
N TYR A 113 24.04 -17.76 5.73
CA TYR A 113 22.94 -18.27 6.53
C TYR A 113 22.90 -17.49 7.85
N VAL A 114 21.77 -16.85 8.13
CA VAL A 114 21.50 -16.11 9.36
C VAL A 114 20.31 -16.77 10.05
N ASP A 115 20.51 -17.34 11.22
CA ASP A 115 19.47 -18.09 11.91
C ASP A 115 19.41 -17.78 13.39
N ASN A 116 18.20 -17.57 13.90
CA ASN A 116 17.97 -17.19 15.29
C ASN A 116 18.81 -15.98 15.73
N CYS A 117 19.00 -15.00 14.84
CA CYS A 117 19.77 -13.80 15.15
C CYS A 117 18.84 -12.62 15.44
N THR A 118 19.31 -11.69 16.27
CA THR A 118 18.59 -10.45 16.58
C THR A 118 19.40 -9.25 16.13
N PHE A 119 18.78 -8.36 15.37
CA PHE A 119 19.29 -7.06 14.97
C PHE A 119 18.40 -6.00 15.61
N ASP A 120 18.88 -5.39 16.69
CA ASP A 120 18.12 -4.47 17.54
C ASP A 120 18.77 -3.08 17.59
N GLY A 121 18.00 -2.07 17.22
CA GLY A 121 18.38 -0.67 17.35
C GLY A 121 19.63 -0.29 16.55
N ASN A 122 19.95 -1.03 15.48
CA ASN A 122 21.10 -0.70 14.64
C ASN A 122 20.82 0.57 13.83
N LEU A 123 21.85 1.38 13.69
CA LEU A 123 21.77 2.74 13.17
C LEU A 123 22.47 2.84 11.81
N LYS A 124 21.98 3.75 10.97
CA LYS A 124 22.76 4.29 9.84
C LYS A 124 24.03 5.00 10.35
N SER A 125 25.10 5.07 9.54
CA SER A 125 26.41 5.66 9.92
C SER A 125 26.56 7.13 9.46
N THR A 126 27.80 7.65 9.35
CA THR A 126 28.22 9.03 8.95
C THR A 126 27.64 9.55 7.65
N THR A 127 26.93 8.72 6.89
CA THR A 127 26.64 9.00 5.50
C THR A 127 25.17 9.23 5.26
N THR A 128 24.88 9.81 4.11
CA THR A 128 23.56 9.68 3.47
C THR A 128 23.27 8.24 3.02
N GLY A 129 24.14 7.28 3.32
CA GLY A 129 24.12 5.91 2.84
C GLY A 129 22.84 5.17 3.23
N ASN A 130 22.40 4.30 2.32
CA ASN A 130 20.99 3.95 2.22
C ASN A 130 20.67 2.47 2.56
N PHE A 131 21.62 1.69 3.07
CA PHE A 131 21.53 0.21 3.06
C PHE A 131 21.32 -0.43 4.43
N GLY A 132 21.03 -1.74 4.38
CA GLY A 132 20.65 -2.61 5.48
C GLY A 132 21.33 -2.33 6.81
N ALA A 133 20.62 -1.86 7.82
CA ALA A 133 21.13 -1.83 9.19
C ALA A 133 21.41 -3.25 9.75
N ALA A 134 20.79 -4.29 9.18
CA ALA A 134 20.96 -5.70 9.53
C ALA A 134 21.79 -6.46 8.48
N VAL A 135 21.26 -6.68 7.26
CA VAL A 135 21.91 -7.48 6.22
C VAL A 135 21.93 -6.76 4.87
N TYR A 136 23.07 -6.77 4.20
CA TYR A 136 23.20 -6.45 2.79
C TYR A 136 23.68 -7.68 2.03
N ASN A 137 22.92 -8.11 1.01
CA ASN A 137 23.23 -9.29 0.22
C ASN A 137 23.39 -9.00 -1.27
N ASN A 138 24.56 -9.30 -1.80
CA ASN A 138 24.88 -9.27 -3.23
C ASN A 138 25.36 -10.65 -3.75
N ALA A 139 24.96 -11.73 -3.07
CA ALA A 139 25.13 -13.12 -3.52
C ALA A 139 23.90 -13.96 -3.11
N THR A 140 24.09 -15.07 -2.39
CA THR A 140 22.97 -15.87 -1.86
C THR A 140 22.88 -15.72 -0.35
N ALA A 141 21.72 -15.34 0.17
CA ALA A 141 21.46 -15.26 1.60
C ALA A 141 20.15 -15.94 2.00
N ILE A 142 20.16 -16.55 3.17
CA ILE A 142 18.98 -17.08 3.86
C ILE A 142 18.96 -16.47 5.25
N ILE A 143 17.84 -15.83 5.60
CA ILE A 143 17.56 -15.31 6.94
C ILE A 143 16.38 -16.09 7.49
N ASN A 144 16.52 -16.68 8.67
CA ASN A 144 15.50 -17.54 9.25
C ASN A 144 15.36 -17.29 10.76
N ASN A 145 14.14 -17.42 11.28
CA ASN A 145 13.84 -17.38 12.72
C ASN A 145 14.46 -16.17 13.45
N SER A 146 14.57 -15.02 12.78
CA SER A 146 15.36 -13.89 13.27
C SER A 146 14.47 -12.70 13.65
N PHE A 147 15.04 -11.76 14.39
CA PHE A 147 14.39 -10.50 14.79
C PHE A 147 15.13 -9.32 14.17
N VAL A 148 14.42 -8.43 13.50
CA VAL A 148 14.95 -7.19 12.94
C VAL A 148 14.08 -6.06 13.46
N ILE A 149 14.48 -5.49 14.60
CA ILE A 149 13.64 -4.60 15.40
C ILE A 149 14.31 -3.27 15.68
N ASP A 150 13.51 -2.22 15.77
CA ASP A 150 13.92 -0.88 16.21
C ASP A 150 15.08 -0.27 15.38
N ASN A 151 15.36 -0.81 14.20
CA ASN A 151 16.48 -0.35 13.37
C ASN A 151 16.11 0.90 12.57
N ILE A 152 17.12 1.72 12.27
CA ILE A 152 16.94 2.97 11.51
C ILE A 152 17.59 2.80 10.14
N ALA A 153 16.76 2.72 9.10
CA ALA A 153 17.22 2.46 7.75
C ALA A 153 16.44 3.23 6.69
N ARG A 154 17.12 3.59 5.60
CA ARG A 154 16.54 4.42 4.54
C ARG A 154 15.96 3.61 3.38
N TRP A 155 16.66 2.57 2.93
CA TRP A 155 16.20 1.63 1.90
C TRP A 155 16.20 0.20 2.43
N GLY A 156 15.80 -0.04 3.68
CA GLY A 156 15.67 -1.37 4.26
C GLY A 156 16.78 -1.67 5.28
N SER A 157 16.43 -2.43 6.32
CA SER A 157 17.35 -3.06 7.27
C SER A 157 17.91 -4.36 6.70
N VAL A 158 17.14 -5.03 5.84
CA VAL A 158 17.54 -6.17 5.04
C VAL A 158 17.45 -5.77 3.57
N THR A 159 18.55 -5.92 2.85
CA THR A 159 18.66 -5.46 1.47
C THR A 159 19.29 -6.51 0.57
N THR A 160 18.82 -6.60 -0.68
CA THR A 160 19.41 -7.53 -1.64
C THR A 160 19.45 -7.03 -3.08
N ASP A 161 20.52 -7.40 -3.78
CA ASP A 161 20.71 -7.23 -5.21
C ASP A 161 20.79 -8.57 -5.97
N LYS A 162 20.57 -9.71 -5.27
CA LYS A 162 20.70 -11.07 -5.80
C LYS A 162 19.65 -12.03 -5.22
N THR A 163 20.05 -13.20 -4.73
CA THR A 163 19.10 -14.23 -4.25
C THR A 163 19.00 -14.13 -2.74
N MET A 164 17.79 -13.88 -2.25
CA MET A 164 17.51 -13.81 -0.83
C MET A 164 16.24 -14.58 -0.47
N TYR A 165 16.36 -15.36 0.59
CA TYR A 165 15.24 -16.01 1.25
C TYR A 165 15.12 -15.48 2.68
N VAL A 166 13.91 -15.12 3.10
CA VAL A 166 13.61 -14.64 4.45
C VAL A 166 12.41 -15.44 4.96
N TYR A 167 12.61 -16.15 6.06
CA TYR A 167 11.63 -17.08 6.62
C TYR A 167 11.40 -16.81 8.10
N ASN A 168 10.15 -16.93 8.55
CA ASN A 168 9.81 -16.96 9.99
C ASN A 168 10.47 -15.82 10.78
N THR A 169 10.59 -14.64 10.19
CA THR A 169 11.36 -13.52 10.73
C THR A 169 10.41 -12.41 11.14
N TYR A 170 10.71 -11.80 12.29
CA TYR A 170 9.91 -10.72 12.87
C TYR A 170 10.56 -9.37 12.63
N PHE A 171 9.87 -8.48 11.93
CA PHE A 171 10.28 -7.11 11.64
C PHE A 171 9.37 -6.14 12.40
N ALA A 172 9.90 -5.41 13.37
CA ALA A 172 9.06 -4.47 14.11
C ALA A 172 9.69 -3.14 14.47
N ARG A 173 8.86 -2.08 14.47
CA ARG A 173 9.23 -0.72 14.89
C ARG A 173 10.48 -0.17 14.19
N ASN A 174 10.76 -0.64 12.98
CA ASN A 174 11.86 -0.09 12.20
C ASN A 174 11.47 1.29 11.69
N ILE A 175 12.41 2.23 11.76
CA ILE A 175 12.20 3.66 11.49
C ILE A 175 12.75 4.03 10.12
N GLY A 176 11.88 4.57 9.27
CA GLY A 176 12.17 4.97 7.89
C GLY A 176 12.62 6.41 7.75
N TYR A 177 13.26 6.74 6.63
CA TYR A 177 13.64 8.12 6.33
C TYR A 177 12.42 9.05 6.28
N ASP A 178 12.37 10.00 7.21
CA ASP A 178 11.23 10.90 7.45
C ASP A 178 11.29 12.21 6.66
N GLY A 179 12.40 12.47 5.97
CA GLY A 179 12.58 13.70 5.21
C GLY A 179 11.84 13.73 3.86
N SER A 180 11.95 14.88 3.19
CA SER A 180 11.25 15.20 1.95
C SER A 180 11.90 14.65 0.67
N SER A 181 12.89 13.76 0.80
CA SER A 181 13.58 13.13 -0.32
C SER A 181 12.68 12.10 -1.01
N THR A 182 12.70 12.09 -2.35
CA THR A 182 12.09 11.03 -3.15
C THR A 182 12.92 9.74 -3.19
N TYR A 183 14.16 9.75 -2.68
CA TYR A 183 15.06 8.59 -2.68
C TYR A 183 14.94 7.79 -1.38
N LYS A 184 13.82 7.11 -1.16
CA LYS A 184 13.53 6.39 0.08
C LYS A 184 12.64 5.18 -0.24
N ASN A 185 12.83 4.05 0.46
CA ASN A 185 12.21 2.75 0.09
C ASN A 185 11.75 1.91 1.30
N GLY A 186 11.63 2.51 2.48
CA GLY A 186 11.23 1.81 3.72
C GLY A 186 12.41 1.35 4.57
N PRO A 187 12.20 0.95 5.83
CA PRO A 187 13.25 0.59 6.77
C PRO A 187 13.44 -0.91 6.96
N THR A 188 12.66 -1.75 6.30
CA THR A 188 12.59 -3.20 6.54
C THR A 188 13.24 -4.00 5.43
N ILE A 189 12.55 -4.33 4.34
CA ILE A 189 13.09 -5.10 3.21
C ILE A 189 13.10 -4.25 1.95
N TYR A 190 14.26 -4.21 1.27
CA TYR A 190 14.37 -3.66 -0.08
C TYR A 190 15.15 -4.59 -0.99
N ALA A 191 14.52 -4.97 -2.10
CA ALA A 191 15.19 -5.71 -3.15
C ALA A 191 15.36 -4.86 -4.41
N ASN A 192 16.47 -5.09 -5.09
CA ASN A 192 16.95 -4.31 -6.23
C ASN A 192 17.40 -2.91 -5.81
N THR A 193 18.47 -2.84 -5.03
CA THR A 193 19.07 -1.57 -4.62
C THR A 193 19.91 -0.92 -5.73
N GLY A 194 19.97 -1.54 -6.91
CA GLY A 194 20.69 -1.04 -8.07
C GLY A 194 22.21 -1.09 -7.91
N SER A 195 22.75 -2.06 -7.15
CA SER A 195 24.15 -2.09 -6.71
C SER A 195 24.57 -0.84 -5.92
N ALA A 196 23.60 -0.14 -5.32
CA ALA A 196 23.85 0.85 -4.30
C ALA A 196 24.64 2.10 -4.73
N ASP A 197 24.51 2.53 -5.99
CA ASP A 197 24.94 3.85 -6.47
C ASP A 197 23.75 4.83 -6.46
N PHE A 198 23.94 5.97 -5.78
CA PHE A 198 22.98 7.07 -5.74
C PHE A 198 22.64 7.62 -7.14
N TYR A 199 23.55 7.46 -8.11
CA TYR A 199 23.44 8.04 -9.45
C TYR A 199 23.10 7.00 -10.54
N ASN A 200 23.34 5.71 -10.30
CA ASN A 200 23.16 4.66 -11.30
C ASN A 200 22.54 3.40 -10.68
N ALA A 201 21.21 3.33 -10.64
CA ALA A 201 20.53 2.08 -10.33
C ALA A 201 20.75 1.11 -11.49
N TYR A 202 21.72 0.19 -11.36
CA TYR A 202 21.97 -0.80 -12.40
C TYR A 202 20.94 -1.94 -12.34
N ASP A 203 20.62 -2.46 -13.51
CA ASP A 203 19.76 -3.62 -13.66
C ASP A 203 20.43 -4.87 -13.06
N THR A 204 19.83 -5.45 -12.03
CA THR A 204 20.34 -6.65 -11.39
C THR A 204 19.73 -7.89 -12.04
N GLN A 205 20.45 -8.45 -13.02
CA GLN A 205 20.01 -9.70 -13.66
C GLN A 205 19.93 -10.83 -12.62
N GLY A 206 18.81 -11.57 -12.66
CA GLY A 206 18.59 -12.78 -11.87
C GLY A 206 18.24 -12.55 -10.40
N LEU A 207 17.68 -11.39 -10.03
CA LEU A 207 17.25 -11.12 -8.65
C LEU A 207 16.05 -12.01 -8.27
N LEU A 208 16.18 -12.69 -7.12
CA LEU A 208 15.13 -13.50 -6.52
C LEU A 208 14.92 -13.08 -5.06
N LEU A 209 13.71 -12.68 -4.71
CA LEU A 209 13.30 -12.39 -3.34
C LEU A 209 12.19 -13.34 -2.90
N HIS A 210 12.43 -14.13 -1.86
CA HIS A 210 11.41 -14.95 -1.22
C HIS A 210 11.25 -14.49 0.23
N VAL A 211 10.04 -14.09 0.62
CA VAL A 211 9.69 -13.71 1.99
C VAL A 211 8.46 -14.51 2.40
N GLU A 212 8.61 -15.38 3.39
CA GLU A 212 7.56 -16.31 3.77
C GLU A 212 7.40 -16.49 5.28
N ASN A 213 6.15 -16.50 5.74
CA ASN A 213 5.78 -16.66 7.14
C ASN A 213 6.43 -15.62 8.09
N CYS A 214 6.71 -14.43 7.58
CA CYS A 214 7.24 -13.32 8.37
C CYS A 214 6.12 -12.45 8.95
N THR A 215 6.46 -11.68 9.98
CA THR A 215 5.55 -10.69 10.56
C THR A 215 6.20 -9.31 10.50
N PHE A 216 5.41 -8.33 10.08
CA PHE A 216 5.76 -6.92 9.99
C PHE A 216 4.83 -6.14 10.90
N GLU A 217 5.37 -5.47 11.91
CA GLU A 217 4.57 -4.78 12.94
C GLU A 217 5.11 -3.39 13.25
N ASP A 218 4.24 -2.37 13.20
CA ASP A 218 4.60 -0.99 13.58
C ASP A 218 5.81 -0.40 12.82
N ASN A 219 6.14 -0.92 11.63
CA ASN A 219 7.23 -0.35 10.84
C ASN A 219 6.75 0.92 10.13
N GLU A 220 7.59 1.95 10.16
CA GLU A 220 7.31 3.16 9.41
C GLU A 220 7.51 2.96 7.92
N HIS A 221 6.91 3.87 7.14
CA HIS A 221 7.25 4.13 5.76
C HIS A 221 6.85 3.03 4.75
N VAL A 222 7.48 1.86 4.67
CA VAL A 222 7.01 0.71 3.85
C VAL A 222 7.70 -0.59 4.29
N ASP A 223 6.97 -1.71 4.36
CA ASP A 223 7.48 -2.99 4.86
C ASP A 223 8.30 -3.78 3.84
N ILE A 224 7.90 -3.78 2.57
CA ILE A 224 8.65 -4.46 1.52
C ILE A 224 8.61 -3.59 0.27
N THR A 225 9.79 -3.18 -0.19
CA THR A 225 9.95 -2.54 -1.49
C THR A 225 10.72 -3.44 -2.44
N TYR A 226 10.27 -3.55 -3.68
CA TYR A 226 11.02 -4.21 -4.75
C TYR A 226 10.65 -3.68 -6.13
N GLY A 227 11.42 -4.06 -7.14
CA GLY A 227 11.18 -3.69 -8.54
C GLY A 227 11.37 -4.88 -9.46
N LYS A 228 12.28 -4.75 -10.44
CA LYS A 228 12.67 -5.83 -11.35
C LYS A 228 13.26 -7.02 -10.59
N SER A 229 12.44 -8.02 -10.31
CA SER A 229 12.81 -9.21 -9.57
C SER A 229 11.75 -10.29 -9.73
N SER A 230 12.17 -11.56 -9.71
CA SER A 230 11.25 -12.64 -9.40
C SER A 230 11.01 -12.65 -7.91
N SER A 231 9.75 -12.62 -7.48
CA SER A 231 9.41 -12.51 -6.07
C SER A 231 8.30 -13.45 -5.63
N ARG A 232 8.39 -13.91 -4.38
CA ARG A 232 7.36 -14.67 -3.68
C ARG A 232 7.22 -14.09 -2.29
N ILE A 233 6.10 -13.44 -2.01
CA ILE A 233 5.76 -12.86 -0.72
C ILE A 233 4.53 -13.60 -0.21
N ILE A 234 4.73 -14.62 0.64
CA ILE A 234 3.71 -15.64 0.94
C ILE A 234 3.48 -15.81 2.44
N GLY A 235 2.23 -15.87 2.89
CA GLY A 235 1.94 -16.28 4.28
C GLY A 235 2.38 -15.27 5.34
N ASN A 236 2.64 -14.02 4.98
CA ASN A 236 3.12 -13.00 5.91
C ASN A 236 1.96 -12.26 6.58
N THR A 237 2.23 -11.73 7.77
CA THR A 237 1.32 -10.83 8.48
C THR A 237 1.89 -9.41 8.51
N PHE A 238 1.12 -8.45 8.01
CA PHE A 238 1.37 -7.02 8.06
C PHE A 238 0.37 -6.43 9.06
N ASN A 239 0.83 -6.04 10.24
CA ASN A 239 -0.02 -5.59 11.34
C ASN A 239 0.34 -4.17 11.73
N HIS A 240 -0.61 -3.25 11.59
CA HIS A 240 -0.38 -1.83 11.89
C HIS A 240 0.87 -1.30 11.15
N SER A 241 1.01 -1.67 9.88
CA SER A 241 2.21 -1.47 9.09
C SER A 241 1.89 -0.81 7.74
N THR A 242 2.86 -0.67 6.84
CA THR A 242 2.78 0.19 5.64
C THR A 242 2.83 -0.57 4.31
N GLY A 243 2.86 -1.90 4.36
CA GLY A 243 2.51 -2.80 3.26
C GLY A 243 3.61 -3.00 2.23
N ILE A 244 3.21 -3.39 1.03
CA ILE A 244 4.11 -3.74 -0.06
C ILE A 244 4.09 -2.67 -1.15
N TYR A 245 5.26 -2.22 -1.58
CA TYR A 245 5.43 -1.28 -2.68
C TYR A 245 6.28 -1.87 -3.81
N ILE A 246 5.72 -1.94 -5.02
CA ILE A 246 6.41 -2.42 -6.22
C ILE A 246 6.70 -1.22 -7.12
N THR A 247 7.98 -0.94 -7.32
CA THR A 247 8.47 0.17 -8.14
C THR A 247 8.19 -0.08 -9.63
N ALA A 248 8.14 1.00 -10.41
CA ALA A 248 8.01 0.91 -11.85
C ALA A 248 9.22 0.17 -12.47
N GLY A 249 8.95 -0.73 -13.41
CA GLY A 249 9.98 -1.48 -14.12
C GLY A 249 9.45 -1.97 -15.46
N VAL A 250 10.34 -2.11 -16.44
CA VAL A 250 10.00 -2.68 -17.76
C VAL A 250 9.76 -4.19 -17.66
N LYS A 251 8.94 -4.70 -18.57
CA LYS A 251 8.58 -6.11 -18.67
C LYS A 251 9.81 -6.95 -19.05
N GLU A 252 10.40 -7.60 -18.06
CA GLU A 252 11.40 -8.66 -18.23
C GLU A 252 10.78 -10.02 -17.89
N ASN A 253 11.48 -11.13 -18.12
CA ASN A 253 11.02 -12.50 -17.84
C ASN A 253 10.96 -12.82 -16.32
N PHE A 254 10.47 -11.88 -15.51
CA PHE A 254 10.24 -12.04 -14.08
C PHE A 254 8.79 -12.41 -13.80
N THR A 255 8.59 -13.08 -12.67
CA THR A 255 7.26 -13.41 -12.14
C THR A 255 7.19 -13.01 -10.68
N GLN A 256 6.10 -12.36 -10.29
CA GLN A 256 5.90 -11.87 -8.93
C GLN A 256 4.63 -12.47 -8.35
N THR A 257 4.68 -12.87 -7.08
CA THR A 257 3.54 -13.47 -6.39
C THR A 257 3.42 -12.89 -4.98
N ILE A 258 2.23 -12.39 -4.65
CA ILE A 258 1.83 -11.96 -3.30
C ILE A 258 0.61 -12.81 -2.92
N ALA A 259 0.81 -13.83 -2.07
CA ALA A 259 -0.22 -14.80 -1.79
C ALA A 259 -0.41 -15.14 -0.31
N ASN A 260 -1.65 -15.40 0.11
CA ASN A 260 -1.96 -15.87 1.46
C ASN A 260 -1.46 -14.93 2.59
N ASN A 261 -1.32 -13.63 2.33
CA ASN A 261 -0.89 -12.68 3.34
C ASN A 261 -2.09 -12.05 4.06
N GLN A 262 -1.86 -11.60 5.29
CA GLN A 262 -2.84 -10.86 6.08
C GLN A 262 -2.34 -9.44 6.30
N PHE A 263 -3.13 -8.45 5.91
CA PHE A 263 -2.89 -7.03 6.17
C PHE A 263 -3.97 -6.54 7.14
N ILE A 264 -3.54 -6.03 8.30
CA ILE A 264 -4.40 -5.68 9.44
C ILE A 264 -4.14 -4.22 9.78
N ASN A 265 -5.19 -3.39 9.77
CA ASN A 265 -5.13 -1.99 10.16
C ASN A 265 -3.94 -1.23 9.53
N MET A 266 -3.82 -1.28 8.20
CA MET A 266 -2.70 -0.66 7.50
C MET A 266 -2.60 0.85 7.76
N GLN A 267 -1.38 1.37 7.80
CA GLN A 267 -1.08 2.75 8.16
C GLN A 267 -0.68 3.60 6.94
N PRO A 268 -0.92 4.93 6.99
CA PRO A 268 -0.44 5.84 5.97
C PRO A 268 1.07 5.77 5.80
N SER A 269 1.51 5.59 4.56
CA SER A 269 2.91 5.56 4.21
C SER A 269 3.45 6.95 3.86
N THR A 270 4.66 7.24 4.32
CA THR A 270 5.38 8.46 3.92
C THR A 270 6.16 8.29 2.62
N LEU A 271 6.05 7.17 1.91
CA LEU A 271 6.89 6.85 0.75
C LEU A 271 6.73 7.80 -0.40
N THR A 272 5.50 8.26 -0.62
CA THR A 272 5.16 9.20 -1.67
C THR A 272 5.33 10.66 -1.26
N THR A 273 5.73 10.95 -0.01
CA THR A 273 5.95 12.34 0.41
C THR A 273 7.27 12.87 -0.14
N SER A 274 7.24 14.11 -0.59
CA SER A 274 8.37 14.84 -1.15
C SER A 274 8.24 16.35 -0.88
N MET A 275 9.19 17.16 -1.34
CA MET A 275 9.07 18.62 -1.26
C MET A 275 7.85 19.19 -1.99
N SER A 276 7.30 18.47 -2.98
CA SER A 276 6.16 18.91 -3.78
C SER A 276 4.86 18.15 -3.48
N SER A 277 4.88 17.17 -2.58
CA SER A 277 3.71 16.36 -2.24
C SER A 277 3.75 15.94 -0.78
N THR A 278 2.71 16.27 -0.03
CA THR A 278 2.55 15.87 1.37
C THR A 278 1.61 14.66 1.54
N THR A 279 1.14 14.08 0.44
CA THR A 279 0.19 12.97 0.44
C THR A 279 0.82 11.71 1.04
N LYS A 280 0.09 11.10 1.98
CA LYS A 280 0.45 9.84 2.66
C LYS A 280 -0.68 8.82 2.42
N PRO A 281 -0.64 8.08 1.31
CA PRO A 281 -1.64 7.06 1.03
C PRO A 281 -1.48 5.89 2.00
N SER A 282 -2.59 5.22 2.31
CA SER A 282 -2.62 3.95 3.04
C SER A 282 -2.82 2.81 2.04
N TRP A 283 -2.08 1.70 2.15
CA TRP A 283 -2.30 0.56 1.26
C TRP A 283 -1.91 -0.80 1.84
N GLY A 284 -2.50 -1.85 1.29
CA GLY A 284 -1.98 -3.21 1.43
C GLY A 284 -0.89 -3.47 0.39
N ILE A 285 -1.25 -3.32 -0.89
CA ILE A 285 -0.35 -3.55 -2.03
C ILE A 285 -0.41 -2.38 -3.00
N TYR A 286 0.76 -1.80 -3.30
CA TYR A 286 0.89 -0.67 -4.22
C TYR A 286 1.86 -1.00 -5.35
N ASN A 287 1.31 -1.31 -6.53
CA ASN A 287 2.06 -1.77 -7.70
C ASN A 287 2.11 -0.72 -8.81
N LEU A 288 3.32 -0.21 -9.10
CA LEU A 288 3.61 0.63 -10.26
C LEU A 288 4.31 -0.13 -11.40
N GLY A 289 4.58 -1.43 -11.22
CA GLY A 289 5.30 -2.28 -12.15
C GLY A 289 4.50 -2.69 -13.39
N SER A 290 5.20 -3.29 -14.36
CA SER A 290 4.61 -3.89 -15.56
C SER A 290 4.92 -5.37 -15.74
N ILE A 291 5.52 -5.99 -14.72
CA ILE A 291 5.87 -7.41 -14.65
C ILE A 291 4.61 -8.24 -14.35
N TYR A 292 4.57 -9.49 -14.78
CA TYR A 292 3.48 -10.40 -14.44
C TYR A 292 3.40 -10.60 -12.92
N LEU A 293 2.30 -10.15 -12.35
CA LEU A 293 2.05 -10.15 -10.91
C LEU A 293 0.80 -10.96 -10.60
N LEU A 294 0.92 -11.94 -9.70
CA LEU A 294 -0.19 -12.67 -9.12
C LEU A 294 -0.43 -12.18 -7.69
N ILE A 295 -1.63 -11.68 -7.41
CA ILE A 295 -2.09 -11.30 -6.06
C ILE A 295 -3.26 -12.20 -5.71
N GLU A 296 -3.07 -13.15 -4.78
CA GLU A 296 -4.12 -14.11 -4.46
C GLU A 296 -4.31 -14.48 -3.01
N ASN A 297 -5.55 -14.80 -2.62
CA ASN A 297 -5.88 -15.31 -1.28
C ASN A 297 -5.40 -14.41 -0.12
N ASN A 298 -5.29 -13.09 -0.34
CA ASN A 298 -4.92 -12.16 0.73
C ASN A 298 -6.17 -11.61 1.43
N THR A 299 -6.04 -11.32 2.72
CA THR A 299 -7.03 -10.54 3.49
C THR A 299 -6.45 -9.16 3.74
N ILE A 300 -7.14 -8.12 3.28
CA ILE A 300 -6.63 -6.74 3.25
C ILE A 300 -7.56 -5.78 3.98
N ASP A 301 -7.09 -5.27 5.12
CA ASP A 301 -7.74 -4.23 5.92
C ASP A 301 -6.96 -2.91 5.86
N VAL A 302 -7.48 -1.94 5.11
CA VAL A 302 -6.89 -0.62 4.89
C VAL A 302 -7.93 0.46 5.26
N PRO A 303 -7.58 1.45 6.08
CA PRO A 303 -8.46 2.55 6.42
C PRO A 303 -9.08 3.21 5.19
N ASP A 304 -10.38 3.48 5.25
CA ASP A 304 -11.08 4.16 4.17
C ASP A 304 -10.89 5.68 4.24
N ASP A 305 -9.69 6.11 3.85
CA ASP A 305 -9.34 7.52 3.68
C ASP A 305 -9.27 7.91 2.17
N GLN A 306 -9.18 9.21 1.89
CA GLN A 306 -9.15 9.75 0.53
C GLN A 306 -8.11 9.07 -0.38
N TYR A 307 -6.97 8.66 0.19
CA TYR A 307 -5.85 8.04 -0.50
C TYR A 307 -5.59 6.59 -0.03
N GLY A 308 -6.61 5.94 0.55
CA GLY A 308 -6.57 4.54 0.94
C GLY A 308 -6.81 3.62 -0.25
N TYR A 309 -6.01 2.56 -0.39
CA TYR A 309 -6.17 1.57 -1.46
C TYR A 309 -5.96 0.17 -0.90
N GLY A 310 -6.93 -0.73 -1.08
CA GLY A 310 -6.69 -2.13 -0.78
C GLY A 310 -5.58 -2.67 -1.68
N ILE A 311 -5.78 -2.49 -2.99
CA ILE A 311 -4.77 -2.77 -4.01
C ILE A 311 -4.73 -1.61 -5.00
N TYR A 312 -3.55 -1.04 -5.22
CA TYR A 312 -3.27 -0.14 -6.32
C TYR A 312 -2.45 -0.90 -7.36
N THR A 313 -2.87 -0.95 -8.62
CA THR A 313 -2.15 -1.70 -9.66
C THR A 313 -2.06 -0.95 -10.99
N ALA A 314 -0.91 -1.10 -11.66
CA ALA A 314 -0.65 -0.57 -12.98
C ALA A 314 -0.99 -1.60 -14.07
N ASN A 315 -0.11 -2.56 -14.36
CA ASN A 315 -0.26 -3.43 -15.54
C ASN A 315 -0.03 -4.91 -15.24
N ASN A 316 -0.62 -5.77 -16.08
CA ASN A 316 -0.33 -7.22 -16.14
C ASN A 316 -0.49 -7.97 -14.79
N ALA A 317 -1.40 -7.51 -13.93
CA ALA A 317 -1.70 -8.19 -12.67
C ALA A 317 -2.89 -9.14 -12.80
N THR A 318 -2.80 -10.30 -12.19
CA THR A 318 -3.93 -11.19 -11.90
C THR A 318 -4.24 -11.07 -10.40
N ILE A 319 -5.41 -10.54 -10.08
CA ILE A 319 -5.86 -10.26 -8.71
C ILE A 319 -7.06 -11.16 -8.46
N ARG A 320 -6.92 -12.16 -7.59
CA ARG A 320 -7.99 -13.15 -7.36
C ARG A 320 -8.12 -13.68 -5.95
N TYR A 321 -9.34 -14.04 -5.56
CA TYR A 321 -9.61 -14.66 -4.25
C TYR A 321 -9.16 -13.82 -3.05
N ASN A 322 -9.02 -12.50 -3.21
CA ASN A 322 -8.69 -11.61 -2.10
C ASN A 322 -9.97 -11.13 -1.41
N THR A 323 -9.89 -10.86 -0.10
CA THR A 323 -10.95 -10.17 0.65
C THR A 323 -10.44 -8.81 1.10
N LEU A 324 -11.13 -7.73 0.72
CA LEU A 324 -10.70 -6.35 0.96
C LEU A 324 -11.83 -5.51 1.57
N ASN A 325 -11.50 -4.60 2.49
CA ASN A 325 -12.42 -3.56 2.96
C ASN A 325 -12.27 -2.21 2.22
N ASN A 326 -11.38 -2.15 1.24
CA ASN A 326 -11.05 -0.94 0.50
C ASN A 326 -10.89 -1.27 -0.99
N ASN A 327 -10.93 -0.25 -1.85
CA ASN A 327 -11.06 -0.43 -3.28
C ASN A 327 -9.81 -1.04 -3.95
N ILE A 328 -10.05 -1.62 -5.14
CA ILE A 328 -9.00 -1.95 -6.11
C ILE A 328 -8.92 -0.82 -7.11
N HIS A 329 -7.79 -0.12 -7.16
CA HIS A 329 -7.54 0.99 -8.06
C HIS A 329 -6.61 0.60 -9.21
N ILE A 330 -7.10 0.68 -10.44
CA ILE A 330 -6.42 0.23 -11.67
C ILE A 330 -5.99 1.45 -12.47
N THR A 331 -4.70 1.58 -12.73
CA THR A 331 -4.15 2.73 -13.48
C THR A 331 -3.62 2.38 -14.86
N GLY A 332 -3.48 1.09 -15.17
CA GLY A 332 -2.98 0.60 -16.46
C GLY A 332 -3.73 -0.61 -16.97
N LYS A 333 -3.05 -1.42 -17.79
CA LYS A 333 -3.69 -2.31 -18.76
C LYS A 333 -3.47 -3.79 -18.47
N ASN A 334 -4.31 -4.61 -19.11
CA ASN A 334 -4.17 -6.07 -19.15
C ASN A 334 -4.18 -6.72 -17.76
N ASN A 335 -4.95 -6.15 -16.83
CA ASN A 335 -5.18 -6.75 -15.52
C ASN A 335 -6.40 -7.67 -15.56
N THR A 336 -6.36 -8.76 -14.80
CA THR A 336 -7.50 -9.64 -14.52
C THR A 336 -7.84 -9.52 -13.06
N VAL A 337 -9.07 -9.10 -12.74
CA VAL A 337 -9.61 -8.98 -11.38
C VAL A 337 -10.78 -9.94 -11.28
N GLU A 338 -10.58 -11.07 -10.61
CA GLU A 338 -11.59 -12.13 -10.56
C GLU A 338 -11.78 -12.78 -9.20
N ASN A 339 -13.00 -13.17 -8.86
CA ASN A 339 -13.29 -13.91 -7.63
C ASN A 339 -12.81 -13.21 -6.33
N ASN A 340 -12.72 -11.88 -6.32
CA ASN A 340 -12.41 -11.12 -5.10
C ASN A 340 -13.70 -10.73 -4.37
N THR A 341 -13.62 -10.57 -3.06
CA THR A 341 -14.65 -9.94 -2.24
C THR A 341 -14.17 -8.56 -1.82
N VAL A 342 -14.83 -7.50 -2.29
CA VAL A 342 -14.53 -6.11 -1.93
C VAL A 342 -15.75 -5.51 -1.26
N ASN A 343 -15.62 -5.06 -0.01
CA ASN A 343 -16.67 -4.35 0.70
C ASN A 343 -16.13 -3.02 1.22
N THR A 344 -16.40 -1.93 0.50
CA THR A 344 -15.82 -0.61 0.79
C THR A 344 -16.89 0.45 1.01
N SER A 345 -16.57 1.45 1.82
CA SER A 345 -17.35 2.69 1.94
C SER A 345 -16.92 3.76 0.91
N LYS A 346 -16.01 3.44 -0.01
CA LYS A 346 -15.73 4.29 -1.18
C LYS A 346 -16.88 4.27 -2.18
N ASP A 347 -16.89 5.31 -3.02
CA ASP A 347 -17.78 5.41 -4.17
C ASP A 347 -17.74 4.12 -5.00
N PHE A 348 -16.56 3.56 -5.29
CA PHE A 348 -16.42 2.34 -6.10
C PHE A 348 -15.55 1.28 -5.42
N ALA A 349 -15.95 0.02 -5.53
CA ALA A 349 -15.17 -1.14 -5.13
C ALA A 349 -14.00 -1.39 -6.08
N ILE A 350 -14.21 -1.14 -7.38
CA ILE A 350 -13.17 -1.20 -8.39
C ILE A 350 -13.22 0.09 -9.22
N GLN A 351 -12.08 0.78 -9.30
CA GLN A 351 -11.98 2.05 -10.03
C GLN A 351 -10.81 2.02 -10.99
N GLY A 352 -11.06 2.39 -12.25
CA GLY A 352 -10.06 2.54 -13.30
C GLY A 352 -9.83 4.00 -13.67
N THR A 353 -8.60 4.35 -14.03
CA THR A 353 -8.30 5.62 -14.70
C THR A 353 -8.64 5.56 -16.20
N ALA A 354 -8.49 6.67 -16.92
CA ALA A 354 -8.63 6.67 -18.38
C ALA A 354 -7.61 5.76 -19.09
N ALA A 355 -6.44 5.51 -18.48
CA ALA A 355 -5.43 4.60 -19.01
C ALA A 355 -5.72 3.12 -18.72
N ALA A 356 -6.69 2.83 -17.85
CA ALA A 356 -7.09 1.48 -17.50
C ALA A 356 -7.92 0.83 -18.61
N THR A 357 -7.27 0.24 -19.61
CA THR A 357 -7.91 -0.41 -20.75
C THR A 357 -7.52 -1.88 -20.86
N ASN A 358 -8.35 -2.70 -21.52
CA ASN A 358 -8.13 -4.14 -21.70
C ASN A 358 -8.03 -4.91 -20.37
N ASN A 359 -8.75 -4.46 -19.34
CA ASN A 359 -8.85 -5.20 -18.09
C ASN A 359 -10.09 -6.08 -18.09
N SER A 360 -10.03 -7.22 -17.40
CA SER A 360 -11.15 -8.13 -17.17
C SER A 360 -11.53 -8.08 -15.70
N ILE A 361 -12.78 -7.72 -15.39
CA ILE A 361 -13.32 -7.59 -14.04
C ILE A 361 -14.55 -8.49 -13.92
N ILE A 362 -14.35 -9.72 -13.45
CA ILE A 362 -15.34 -10.78 -13.56
C ILE A 362 -15.52 -11.59 -12.28
N ASN A 363 -16.72 -12.11 -12.03
CA ASN A 363 -16.98 -13.03 -10.91
C ASN A 363 -16.58 -12.51 -9.52
N ASN A 364 -16.50 -11.19 -9.32
CA ASN A 364 -16.20 -10.61 -8.01
C ASN A 364 -17.48 -10.44 -7.19
N THR A 365 -17.37 -10.41 -5.86
CA THR A 365 -18.44 -9.97 -4.96
C THR A 365 -18.12 -8.56 -4.49
N LEU A 366 -18.90 -7.56 -4.92
CA LEU A 366 -18.55 -6.15 -4.81
C LEU A 366 -19.65 -5.36 -4.10
N TYR A 367 -19.26 -4.62 -3.06
CA TYR A 367 -20.10 -3.67 -2.36
C TYR A 367 -19.39 -2.32 -2.26
N ALA A 368 -20.06 -1.25 -2.70
CA ALA A 368 -19.57 0.13 -2.63
C ALA A 368 -20.72 1.10 -2.33
N THR A 369 -20.45 2.38 -2.08
CA THR A 369 -21.54 3.34 -1.79
C THR A 369 -22.36 3.68 -3.03
N CYS A 370 -21.79 3.62 -4.25
CA CYS A 370 -22.52 3.88 -5.48
C CYS A 370 -23.34 2.67 -6.00
N GLY A 371 -23.39 1.57 -5.25
CA GLY A 371 -24.13 0.38 -5.62
C GLY A 371 -23.30 -0.89 -5.45
N ASP A 372 -23.90 -2.00 -5.84
CA ASP A 372 -23.34 -3.33 -5.67
C ASP A 372 -23.12 -4.05 -7.01
N GLY A 373 -22.30 -5.10 -6.99
CA GLY A 373 -21.99 -5.89 -8.18
C GLY A 373 -21.38 -5.03 -9.29
N ASP A 374 -21.96 -5.10 -10.49
CA ASP A 374 -21.47 -4.35 -11.65
C ASP A 374 -21.60 -2.82 -11.47
N PHE A 375 -22.52 -2.33 -10.62
CA PHE A 375 -22.65 -0.89 -10.34
C PHE A 375 -21.59 -0.37 -9.36
N ALA A 376 -20.87 -1.24 -8.66
CA ALA A 376 -19.76 -0.87 -7.79
C ALA A 376 -18.45 -0.59 -8.58
N ILE A 377 -18.50 -0.59 -9.92
CA ILE A 377 -17.34 -0.52 -10.80
C ILE A 377 -17.38 0.78 -11.61
N SER A 378 -16.25 1.50 -11.64
CA SER A 378 -16.05 2.66 -12.51
C SER A 378 -14.84 2.45 -13.41
N VAL A 379 -15.08 2.04 -14.65
CA VAL A 379 -14.05 1.84 -15.67
C VAL A 379 -14.56 2.31 -17.03
N ASN A 380 -13.66 2.58 -17.98
CA ASN A 380 -14.05 2.91 -19.35
C ASN A 380 -14.51 1.65 -20.13
N GLU A 381 -15.17 1.87 -21.26
CA GLU A 381 -15.78 0.84 -22.11
C GLU A 381 -14.80 -0.17 -22.74
N ASN A 382 -13.48 0.09 -22.72
CA ASN A 382 -12.47 -0.84 -23.24
C ASN A 382 -12.12 -1.95 -22.23
N ASN A 383 -12.94 -2.15 -21.21
CA ASN A 383 -12.77 -3.19 -20.20
C ASN A 383 -13.96 -4.14 -20.24
N VAL A 384 -13.71 -5.39 -19.85
CA VAL A 384 -14.76 -6.39 -19.70
C VAL A 384 -15.23 -6.38 -18.25
N VAL A 385 -16.53 -6.17 -18.05
CA VAL A 385 -17.21 -6.27 -16.75
C VAL A 385 -18.34 -7.28 -16.92
N ALA A 386 -18.30 -8.36 -16.16
CA ALA A 386 -19.31 -9.42 -16.26
C ALA A 386 -19.42 -10.22 -14.97
N ASP A 387 -20.59 -10.82 -14.72
CA ASP A 387 -20.77 -11.85 -13.69
C ASP A 387 -20.36 -11.46 -12.25
N ASN A 388 -20.21 -10.16 -11.95
CA ASN A 388 -20.00 -9.71 -10.58
C ASN A 388 -21.31 -9.78 -9.78
N LEU A 389 -21.20 -10.09 -8.49
CA LEU A 389 -22.26 -10.25 -7.53
C LEU A 389 -22.27 -9.10 -6.50
N PRO A 390 -23.42 -8.81 -5.90
CA PRO A 390 -24.76 -9.32 -6.24
C PRO A 390 -25.23 -8.87 -7.63
N LYS A 391 -26.13 -9.63 -8.25
CA LYS A 391 -26.87 -9.16 -9.43
C LYS A 391 -27.99 -8.24 -8.94
N VAL A 392 -27.91 -6.98 -9.36
CA VAL A 392 -28.81 -5.89 -9.00
C VAL A 392 -29.40 -5.28 -10.26
N GLU A 393 -30.56 -4.64 -10.14
CA GLU A 393 -31.33 -4.17 -11.29
C GLU A 393 -31.10 -2.68 -11.59
N THR A 394 -31.43 -2.28 -12.82
CA THR A 394 -31.66 -0.87 -13.15
C THR A 394 -33.16 -0.64 -13.30
N TYR A 395 -33.69 0.25 -12.46
CA TYR A 395 -35.08 0.70 -12.54
C TYR A 395 -35.14 1.98 -13.36
N ASN A 396 -35.85 1.94 -14.48
CA ASN A 396 -36.08 3.12 -15.31
C ASN A 396 -37.45 3.70 -14.98
N ILE A 397 -37.47 4.90 -14.45
CA ILE A 397 -38.69 5.59 -14.02
C ILE A 397 -38.87 6.82 -14.90
N THR A 398 -40.08 6.99 -15.39
CA THR A 398 -40.59 8.18 -16.10
C THR A 398 -41.79 8.73 -15.32
N ASP A 399 -42.27 9.93 -15.63
CA ASP A 399 -43.47 10.47 -14.98
C ASP A 399 -44.70 9.55 -15.12
N GLU A 400 -44.83 8.88 -16.28
CA GLU A 400 -45.92 7.92 -16.55
C GLU A 400 -45.82 6.64 -15.73
N THR A 401 -44.60 6.17 -15.45
CA THR A 401 -44.35 4.90 -14.73
C THR A 401 -44.11 5.10 -13.23
N TYR A 402 -44.05 6.35 -12.77
CA TYR A 402 -43.82 6.74 -11.38
C TYR A 402 -44.67 5.96 -10.37
N SER A 403 -45.97 5.81 -10.63
CA SER A 403 -46.92 5.14 -9.72
C SER A 403 -46.69 3.63 -9.56
N GLN A 404 -45.78 3.05 -10.33
CA GLN A 404 -45.37 1.65 -10.18
C GLN A 404 -44.32 1.47 -9.06
N PHE A 405 -43.66 2.57 -8.66
CA PHE A 405 -42.53 2.61 -7.73
C PHE A 405 -42.80 3.45 -6.48
N PHE A 406 -43.62 4.48 -6.60
CA PHE A 406 -44.00 5.38 -5.51
C PHE A 406 -45.51 5.40 -5.33
N ASP A 407 -45.96 5.47 -4.08
CA ASP A 407 -47.36 5.60 -3.73
C ASP A 407 -47.90 7.02 -3.99
N GLU A 408 -49.18 7.22 -3.67
CA GLU A 408 -49.86 8.52 -3.83
C GLU A 408 -49.26 9.65 -2.98
N ASN A 409 -48.52 9.32 -1.91
CA ASN A 409 -47.83 10.28 -1.04
C ASN A 409 -46.38 10.51 -1.49
N GLY A 410 -45.92 9.81 -2.54
CA GLY A 410 -44.55 9.85 -3.01
C GLY A 410 -43.58 9.06 -2.14
N VAL A 411 -44.09 8.10 -1.37
CA VAL A 411 -43.26 7.15 -0.63
C VAL A 411 -43.00 5.95 -1.51
N GLU A 412 -41.74 5.52 -1.54
CA GLU A 412 -41.36 4.27 -2.18
C GLU A 412 -42.28 3.12 -1.74
N ILE A 413 -42.81 2.38 -2.71
CA ILE A 413 -43.57 1.16 -2.45
C ILE A 413 -42.60 0.08 -1.99
N ALA A 414 -42.91 -0.57 -0.85
CA ALA A 414 -42.06 -1.60 -0.26
C ALA A 414 -41.67 -2.69 -1.27
N ASP A 415 -40.42 -3.16 -1.16
CA ASP A 415 -39.82 -4.22 -1.98
C ASP A 415 -39.72 -3.92 -3.48
N LYS A 416 -39.94 -2.66 -3.91
CA LYS A 416 -39.78 -2.28 -5.33
C LYS A 416 -38.34 -2.11 -5.77
N PHE A 417 -37.47 -1.66 -4.87
CA PHE A 417 -36.06 -1.54 -5.15
C PHE A 417 -35.27 -2.60 -4.40
N GLN A 418 -34.37 -3.28 -5.11
CA GLN A 418 -33.36 -4.11 -4.47
C GLN A 418 -32.21 -3.22 -3.97
N THR A 419 -31.73 -3.46 -2.74
CA THR A 419 -30.52 -2.80 -2.21
C THR A 419 -29.31 -3.01 -3.13
N GLY A 420 -28.53 -1.96 -3.35
CA GLY A 420 -27.38 -1.92 -4.25
C GLY A 420 -27.71 -1.54 -5.70
N SER A 421 -28.99 -1.37 -6.01
CA SER A 421 -29.47 -1.12 -7.39
C SER A 421 -29.33 0.33 -7.84
N LYS A 422 -29.53 0.51 -9.15
CA LYS A 422 -29.57 1.81 -9.79
C LYS A 422 -31.01 2.20 -10.14
N VAL A 423 -31.38 3.44 -9.86
CA VAL A 423 -32.64 4.04 -10.28
C VAL A 423 -32.35 5.17 -11.25
N ASN A 424 -32.81 5.08 -12.48
CA ASN A 424 -32.76 6.16 -13.45
C ASN A 424 -34.08 6.92 -13.40
N LEU A 425 -34.01 8.21 -13.08
CA LEU A 425 -35.10 9.15 -13.32
C LEU A 425 -34.92 9.70 -14.73
N ILE A 426 -35.89 9.50 -15.61
CA ILE A 426 -35.78 9.82 -17.04
C ILE A 426 -36.72 10.97 -17.37
N ASP A 427 -36.16 12.00 -18.01
CA ASP A 427 -36.87 13.20 -18.47
C ASP A 427 -37.57 13.99 -17.34
N GLU A 428 -38.68 14.64 -17.65
CA GLU A 428 -39.34 15.58 -16.74
C GLU A 428 -40.38 14.88 -15.86
N PHE A 429 -40.44 15.28 -14.59
CA PHE A 429 -41.46 14.87 -13.63
C PHE A 429 -42.22 16.09 -13.13
N TYR A 430 -43.54 15.97 -12.95
CA TYR A 430 -44.39 17.10 -12.55
C TYR A 430 -45.18 16.81 -11.28
N ASN A 431 -44.98 17.64 -10.26
CA ASN A 431 -45.70 17.57 -8.98
C ASN A 431 -45.56 16.18 -8.31
N LYS A 432 -44.33 15.65 -8.28
CA LYS A 432 -43.99 14.35 -7.71
C LYS A 432 -43.02 14.51 -6.55
N ASN A 433 -43.22 13.77 -5.47
CA ASN A 433 -42.30 13.73 -4.34
C ASN A 433 -41.64 12.35 -4.27
N PHE A 434 -40.36 12.29 -3.93
CA PHE A 434 -39.60 11.05 -3.91
C PHE A 434 -39.07 10.81 -2.50
N THR A 435 -39.73 9.94 -1.74
CA THR A 435 -39.26 9.53 -0.42
C THR A 435 -38.67 8.13 -0.50
N PHE A 436 -37.35 8.07 -0.37
CA PHE A 436 -36.59 6.82 -0.36
C PHE A 436 -36.42 6.32 1.07
N ASN A 437 -36.76 5.05 1.28
CA ASN A 437 -36.61 4.37 2.57
C ASN A 437 -35.95 2.98 2.41
N THR A 438 -35.70 2.52 1.19
CA THR A 438 -34.98 1.27 0.94
C THR A 438 -33.48 1.47 0.94
N GLY A 439 -32.82 0.79 1.87
CA GLY A 439 -31.41 0.40 1.85
C GLY A 439 -30.48 1.31 1.05
N LYS A 440 -29.62 0.72 0.22
CA LYS A 440 -28.64 1.45 -0.58
C LYS A 440 -29.10 1.59 -2.03
N LEU A 441 -29.17 2.81 -2.59
CA LEU A 441 -29.49 3.03 -4.01
C LEU A 441 -28.65 4.15 -4.61
N THR A 442 -28.39 4.03 -5.92
CA THR A 442 -27.85 5.13 -6.73
C THR A 442 -28.93 5.65 -7.66
N VAL A 443 -29.36 6.89 -7.43
CA VAL A 443 -30.42 7.55 -8.20
C VAL A 443 -29.76 8.53 -9.17
N VAL A 444 -29.88 8.25 -10.46
CA VAL A 444 -29.24 9.03 -11.53
C VAL A 444 -30.29 9.70 -12.39
N GLY A 445 -30.12 11.00 -12.61
CA GLY A 445 -30.90 11.72 -13.60
C GLY A 445 -30.40 11.47 -15.02
N VAL A 446 -31.29 11.01 -15.88
CA VAL A 446 -31.09 10.89 -17.34
C VAL A 446 -31.94 11.99 -17.97
N ASN A 447 -31.34 13.17 -18.14
CA ASN A 447 -32.04 14.43 -18.45
C ASN A 447 -33.14 14.78 -17.43
N ALA A 448 -32.98 14.33 -16.18
CA ALA A 448 -34.02 14.45 -15.17
C ALA A 448 -34.23 15.91 -14.72
N VAL A 449 -35.45 16.40 -14.87
CA VAL A 449 -35.91 17.67 -14.29
C VAL A 449 -37.16 17.41 -13.46
N LEU A 450 -37.03 17.57 -12.15
CA LEU A 450 -38.13 17.38 -11.20
C LEU A 450 -38.79 18.74 -10.95
N ASN A 451 -39.92 18.99 -11.60
CA ASN A 451 -40.67 20.24 -11.50
C ASN A 451 -41.68 20.15 -10.35
N ASN A 452 -41.61 21.12 -9.43
CA ASN A 452 -42.48 21.20 -8.24
C ASN A 452 -42.43 19.90 -7.42
N ALA A 453 -41.22 19.48 -7.08
CA ALA A 453 -40.92 18.17 -6.52
C ALA A 453 -40.04 18.29 -5.27
N SER A 454 -40.02 17.24 -4.45
CA SER A 454 -39.06 17.09 -3.36
C SER A 454 -38.43 15.70 -3.38
N ILE A 455 -37.21 15.59 -2.86
CA ILE A 455 -36.56 14.32 -2.54
C ILE A 455 -36.35 14.26 -1.03
N SER A 456 -36.73 13.14 -0.42
CA SER A 456 -36.54 12.87 1.00
C SER A 456 -35.86 11.51 1.16
N ILE A 457 -34.82 11.44 1.99
CA ILE A 457 -34.10 10.21 2.29
C ILE A 457 -34.22 9.99 3.78
N ILE A 458 -34.86 8.90 4.20
CA ILE A 458 -35.26 8.67 5.59
C ILE A 458 -34.77 7.32 6.12
N GLY A 459 -34.92 7.12 7.44
CA GLY A 459 -34.67 5.82 8.06
C GLY A 459 -33.19 5.42 8.05
N ASP A 460 -32.87 4.27 7.47
CA ASP A 460 -31.52 3.75 7.27
C ASP A 460 -31.09 3.76 5.79
N ALA A 461 -31.86 4.44 4.93
CA ALA A 461 -31.53 4.55 3.51
C ALA A 461 -30.21 5.30 3.28
N GLN A 462 -29.41 4.80 2.32
CA GLN A 462 -28.17 5.38 1.84
C GLN A 462 -28.30 5.64 0.34
N ILE A 463 -28.44 6.91 -0.05
CA ILE A 463 -28.73 7.29 -1.42
C ILE A 463 -27.61 8.16 -1.99
N LEU A 464 -27.10 7.77 -3.15
CA LEU A 464 -26.29 8.63 -4.01
C LEU A 464 -27.19 9.28 -5.06
N LEU A 465 -27.46 10.57 -4.92
CA LEU A 465 -28.17 11.39 -5.90
C LEU A 465 -27.17 11.96 -6.91
N ASP A 466 -27.33 11.66 -8.19
CA ASP A 466 -26.40 12.11 -9.23
C ASP A 466 -27.10 12.66 -10.48
N ASN A 467 -26.63 13.81 -10.98
CA ASN A 467 -27.11 14.41 -12.22
C ASN A 467 -28.62 14.73 -12.26
N ILE A 468 -29.21 15.17 -11.15
CA ILE A 468 -30.64 15.52 -11.06
C ILE A 468 -30.80 17.03 -10.99
N THR A 469 -31.76 17.59 -11.76
CA THR A 469 -32.20 18.98 -11.59
C THR A 469 -33.54 19.01 -10.87
N ILE A 470 -33.65 19.78 -9.79
CA ILE A 470 -34.91 20.02 -9.07
C ILE A 470 -35.29 21.49 -9.27
N SER A 471 -36.48 21.74 -9.81
CA SER A 471 -36.97 23.07 -10.16
C SER A 471 -38.28 23.35 -9.44
N ASN A 472 -38.21 24.17 -8.40
CA ASN A 472 -39.32 24.53 -7.53
C ASN A 472 -39.64 26.01 -7.67
N ILE A 473 -40.68 26.32 -8.45
CA ILE A 473 -41.10 27.69 -8.76
C ILE A 473 -42.52 27.90 -8.21
N ASN A 474 -42.72 28.86 -7.31
CA ASN A 474 -44.02 29.17 -6.67
C ASN A 474 -44.66 28.00 -5.89
N VAL A 475 -43.86 27.21 -5.18
CA VAL A 475 -44.34 26.02 -4.43
C VAL A 475 -44.28 26.19 -2.92
N SER A 476 -45.11 25.42 -2.21
CA SER A 476 -45.21 25.40 -0.75
C SER A 476 -44.50 24.21 -0.07
N ASN A 477 -43.64 23.48 -0.79
CA ASN A 477 -42.84 22.41 -0.18
C ASN A 477 -41.92 23.00 0.88
N GLU A 478 -41.72 22.28 1.99
CA GLU A 478 -40.81 22.71 3.06
C GLU A 478 -39.34 22.61 2.64
N TYR A 479 -39.01 21.61 1.81
CA TYR A 479 -37.66 21.36 1.32
C TYR A 479 -37.66 20.85 -0.13
N ALA A 480 -36.56 21.10 -0.86
CA ALA A 480 -36.30 20.46 -2.15
C ALA A 480 -35.55 19.13 -1.98
N VAL A 481 -34.58 19.05 -1.07
CA VAL A 481 -33.90 17.81 -0.66
C VAL A 481 -33.82 17.75 0.87
N LEU A 482 -34.16 16.62 1.47
CA LEU A 482 -34.00 16.34 2.90
C LEU A 482 -33.16 15.08 3.13
N PHE A 483 -32.03 15.22 3.83
CA PHE A 483 -31.23 14.10 4.31
C PHE A 483 -31.57 13.79 5.77
N ASN A 484 -32.53 12.90 5.98
CA ASN A 484 -33.02 12.50 7.31
C ASN A 484 -32.86 11.00 7.56
N SER A 485 -31.75 10.43 7.10
CA SER A 485 -31.35 9.04 7.31
C SER A 485 -30.21 8.92 8.33
N SER A 486 -30.12 7.78 8.99
CA SER A 486 -29.00 7.41 9.86
C SER A 486 -27.73 7.01 9.09
N ALA A 487 -27.88 6.57 7.82
CA ALA A 487 -26.78 6.26 6.93
C ALA A 487 -26.40 7.48 6.06
N PRO A 488 -25.09 7.70 5.79
CA PRO A 488 -24.62 8.86 5.05
C PRO A 488 -24.99 8.78 3.56
N SER A 489 -25.75 9.77 3.11
CA SER A 489 -26.16 9.96 1.71
C SER A 489 -25.41 11.13 1.07
N LYS A 490 -25.35 11.18 -0.26
CA LYS A 490 -24.55 12.17 -1.01
C LYS A 490 -25.29 12.65 -2.24
N MET A 491 -25.08 13.92 -2.60
CA MET A 491 -25.57 14.51 -3.85
C MET A 491 -24.39 15.05 -4.67
N THR A 492 -24.28 14.60 -5.92
CA THR A 492 -23.23 15.01 -6.86
C THR A 492 -23.81 15.47 -8.18
N ARG A 493 -23.12 16.41 -8.86
CA ARG A 493 -23.48 16.90 -10.21
C ARG A 493 -24.95 17.30 -10.39
N SER A 494 -25.63 17.63 -9.30
CA SER A 494 -27.06 17.90 -9.27
C SER A 494 -27.32 19.37 -8.93
N LYS A 495 -28.48 19.88 -9.31
CA LYS A 495 -28.83 21.30 -9.20
C LYS A 495 -30.21 21.48 -8.57
N VAL A 496 -30.33 22.41 -7.63
CA VAL A 496 -31.61 22.86 -7.08
C VAL A 496 -31.86 24.30 -7.52
N ILE A 497 -33.04 24.56 -8.08
CA ILE A 497 -33.51 25.86 -8.54
C ILE A 497 -34.75 26.22 -7.73
N ILE A 498 -34.70 27.34 -7.03
CA ILE A 498 -35.77 27.84 -6.14
C ILE A 498 -36.05 29.30 -6.50
N ASP A 499 -37.33 29.67 -6.56
CA ASP A 499 -37.74 31.07 -6.74
C ASP A 499 -37.60 31.85 -5.41
N ILE A 500 -37.18 33.13 -5.49
CA ILE A 500 -36.86 34.00 -4.35
C ILE A 500 -38.03 34.24 -3.39
N ASP A 501 -39.25 34.09 -3.88
CA ASP A 501 -40.48 34.29 -3.11
C ASP A 501 -40.97 32.99 -2.43
N SER A 502 -40.27 31.86 -2.66
CA SER A 502 -40.60 30.55 -2.08
C SER A 502 -39.99 30.38 -0.69
N LYS A 503 -40.80 30.03 0.32
CA LYS A 503 -40.33 29.68 1.67
C LYS A 503 -39.88 28.21 1.76
N ILE A 504 -39.01 27.78 0.85
CA ILE A 504 -38.53 26.39 0.75
C ILE A 504 -37.04 26.32 1.11
N ASN A 505 -36.66 25.33 1.90
CA ASN A 505 -35.26 25.02 2.18
C ASN A 505 -34.65 24.25 0.99
N ALA A 506 -33.50 24.69 0.48
CA ALA A 506 -32.89 24.02 -0.67
C ALA A 506 -32.41 22.61 -0.35
N ILE A 507 -31.64 22.47 0.73
CA ILE A 507 -31.12 21.21 1.23
C ILE A 507 -31.12 21.30 2.76
N VAL A 508 -31.65 20.28 3.43
CA VAL A 508 -31.71 20.17 4.90
C VAL A 508 -30.97 18.94 5.36
#